data_AF-A0AAW9NPQ3-F1
#
_entry.id   AF-A0AAW9NPQ3-F1
#
_cell.length_a   1.000
_cell.length_b   1.000
_cell.length_c   1.000
_cell.angle_alpha   90.00
_cell.angle_beta   90.00
_cell.angle_gamma   90.00
#
_symmetry.space_group_name_H-M   'P 1'
#
loop_
_entity.id
_entity.type
_entity.pdbx_description
1 polymer ?
#
loop_
_entity_poly.entity_id
_entity_poly.type
_entity_poly.pdbx_seq_one_letter_code
_entity_poly.pdbx_strand_id
1 'polypeptide(L)' 'MAKQKYEDMSIEELKQALKDAEKRSGYQYRKLPTGEDGAILLDPNNPHDREWYENDADYDL' A
#
# COMPACT_ATOMS: atom_id res chain seq x y z
N MET A 1 17.87 21.19 5.96
CA MET A 1 16.58 21.48 5.29
C MET A 1 15.47 21.06 6.23
N ALA A 2 14.54 21.97 6.58
CA ALA A 2 13.43 21.61 7.44
C ALA A 2 12.58 20.54 6.73
N LYS A 3 12.30 19.42 7.39
CA LYS A 3 11.33 18.44 6.88
C LYS A 3 9.97 19.15 6.88
N GLN A 4 9.43 19.41 5.69
CA GLN A 4 8.06 19.85 5.53
C GLN A 4 7.14 18.77 6.12
N LYS A 5 6.12 19.15 6.88
CA LYS A 5 5.16 18.18 7.40
C LYS A 5 4.32 17.66 6.24
N TYR A 6 4.05 16.36 6.21
CA TYR A 6 3.23 15.75 5.16
C TYR A 6 1.82 16.32 5.08
N GLU A 7 1.30 16.81 6.22
CA GLU A 7 -0.01 17.46 6.37
C GLU A 7 -0.16 18.73 5.51
N ASP A 8 0.96 19.39 5.21
CA ASP A 8 1.00 20.65 4.47
C ASP A 8 1.29 20.44 2.96
N MET A 9 1.47 19.19 2.52
CA MET A 9 1.81 18.86 1.13
C MET A 9 0.54 18.63 0.30
N SER A 10 0.55 19.13 -0.93
CA SER A 10 -0.47 18.80 -1.92
C SER A 10 -0.43 17.31 -2.29
N ILE A 11 -1.53 16.80 -2.86
CA ILE A 11 -1.61 15.41 -3.35
C ILE A 11 -0.48 15.09 -4.34
N GLU A 12 -0.10 16.04 -5.20
CA GLU A 12 0.97 15.84 -6.19
C GLU A 12 2.36 15.79 -5.54
N GLU A 13 2.61 16.63 -4.53
CA GLU A 13 3.85 16.59 -3.75
C GLU A 13 3.97 15.28 -2.94
N LEU A 14 2.85 14.79 -2.40
CA LEU A 14 2.79 13.50 -1.72
C LEU A 14 3.06 12.33 -2.67
N LYS A 15 2.47 12.33 -3.87
CA LYS A 15 2.76 11.33 -4.91
C LYS A 15 4.24 11.34 -5.30
N GLN A 16 4.85 12.51 -5.41
CA GLN A 16 6.26 12.62 -5.74
C GLN A 16 7.16 12.11 -4.60
N ALA A 17 6.84 12.46 -3.35
CA ALA A 17 7.55 11.96 -2.17
C ALA A 17 7.47 10.42 -2.06
N LEU A 18 6.31 9.84 -2.40
CA LEU A 18 6.12 8.39 -2.44
C LEU A 18 7.02 7.73 -3.50
N LYS A 19 7.01 8.26 -4.75
CA LYS A 19 7.90 7.77 -5.82
C LYS A 19 9.39 7.83 -5.43
N ASP A 20 9.80 8.89 -4.73
CA ASP A 20 11.18 9.04 -4.28
C ASP A 20 11.51 8.09 -3.11
N ALA A 21 10.53 7.73 -2.29
CA ALA A 21 10.68 6.70 -1.26
C ALA A 21 10.81 5.29 -1.88
N GLU A 22 10.01 4.96 -2.90
CA GLU A 22 10.09 3.70 -3.66
C GLU A 22 11.47 3.51 -4.30
N LYS A 23 11.98 4.55 -4.98
CA LYS A 23 13.32 4.51 -5.58
C LYS A 23 14.43 4.28 -4.56
N ARG A 24 14.34 4.90 -3.38
CA ARG A 24 15.37 4.80 -2.34
C ARG A 24 15.34 3.46 -1.61
N SER A 25 14.15 2.93 -1.36
CA SER A 25 13.98 1.65 -0.65
C SER A 25 14.18 0.44 -1.56
N GLY A 26 14.04 0.61 -2.88
CA GLY A 26 13.96 -0.51 -3.82
C GLY A 26 12.65 -1.29 -3.68
N TYR A 27 11.75 -0.85 -2.80
CA TYR A 27 10.43 -1.43 -2.62
C TYR A 27 9.54 -1.04 -3.79
N GLN A 28 8.93 -2.03 -4.43
CA GLN A 28 7.91 -1.84 -5.45
C GLN A 28 6.60 -2.32 -4.87
N TYR A 29 5.60 -1.44 -4.82
CA TYR A 29 4.25 -1.85 -4.44
C TYR A 29 3.77 -2.93 -5.42
N ARG A 30 3.16 -3.98 -4.89
CA ARG A 30 2.55 -5.01 -5.71
C ARG A 30 1.20 -4.48 -6.21
N LYS A 31 0.94 -4.63 -7.50
CA LYS A 31 -0.42 -4.47 -8.04
C LYS A 31 -1.21 -5.72 -7.72
N LEU A 32 -2.33 -5.56 -7.03
CA LEU A 32 -3.24 -6.65 -6.72
C LEU A 32 -4.27 -6.80 -7.84
N PRO A 33 -4.58 -8.04 -8.25
CA PRO A 33 -5.70 -8.28 -9.14
C PRO A 33 -7.01 -7.91 -8.42
N THR A 34 -7.96 -7.36 -9.18
CA THR A 34 -9.31 -7.03 -8.69
C THR A 34 -10.36 -7.84 -9.45
N GLY A 35 -11.35 -8.35 -8.72
CA GLY A 35 -12.53 -9.01 -9.29
C GLY A 35 -13.46 -8.02 -10.01
N GLU A 36 -14.49 -8.55 -10.66
CA GLU A 36 -15.48 -7.76 -11.42
C GLU A 36 -16.31 -6.81 -10.53
N ASP A 37 -16.42 -7.14 -9.25
CA ASP A 37 -17.07 -6.35 -8.20
C ASP A 37 -16.13 -5.36 -7.51
N GLY A 38 -14.86 -5.31 -7.92
CA GLY A 38 -13.83 -4.49 -7.28
C GLY A 38 -13.18 -5.13 -6.05
N ALA A 39 -13.52 -6.38 -5.72
CA ALA A 39 -12.85 -7.08 -4.62
C ALA A 39 -11.37 -7.33 -4.92
N ILE A 40 -10.51 -7.15 -3.93
CA ILE A 40 -9.09 -7.46 -4.05
C ILE A 40 -8.92 -8.98 -4.01
N LEU A 41 -8.26 -9.54 -5.01
CA LEU A 41 -7.97 -10.97 -5.10
C LEU A 41 -6.60 -11.26 -4.49
N LEU A 42 -6.61 -11.96 -3.36
CA LEU A 42 -5.43 -12.37 -2.61
C LEU A 42 -4.92 -13.75 -3.07
N ASP A 43 -3.60 -13.93 -3.15
CA ASP A 43 -2.98 -15.22 -3.50
C ASP A 43 -2.68 -16.04 -2.23
N PRO A 44 -3.33 -17.19 -2.00
CA PRO A 44 -3.12 -17.99 -0.80
C PRO A 44 -1.69 -18.55 -0.66
N ASN A 45 -0.94 -18.62 -1.76
CA ASN A 45 0.46 -19.07 -1.76
C ASN A 45 1.42 -17.93 -1.38
N ASN A 46 0.98 -16.67 -1.45
CA ASN A 46 1.76 -15.54 -0.98
C ASN A 46 1.59 -15.41 0.55
N PRO A 47 2.68 -15.52 1.35
CA PRO A 47 2.59 -15.41 2.80
C PRO A 47 1.96 -14.10 3.30
N HIS A 48 2.19 -12.98 2.60
CA HIS A 48 1.66 -11.67 2.99
C HIS A 48 0.15 -11.55 2.75
N ASP A 49 -0.36 -12.19 1.70
CA ASP A 49 -1.78 -12.21 1.36
C ASP A 49 -2.53 -13.13 2.32
N ARG A 50 -1.90 -14.23 2.69
CA ARG A 50 -2.44 -15.17 3.67
C ARG A 50 -2.60 -14.52 5.03
N GLU A 51 -1.64 -13.72 5.46
CA GLU A 51 -1.71 -12.97 6.72
C GLU A 51 -2.94 -12.04 6.76
N TRP A 52 -3.29 -11.41 5.63
CA TRP A 52 -4.49 -10.57 5.56
C TRP A 52 -5.79 -11.39 5.69
N TYR A 53 -5.82 -12.60 5.13
CA TYR A 53 -6.97 -13.49 5.24
C TYR A 53 -7.08 -14.13 6.64
N GLU A 54 -5.95 -14.50 7.24
CA GLU A 54 -5.92 -15.12 8.58
C GLU A 54 -6.28 -14.13 9.68
N ASN A 55 -5.97 -12.84 9.48
CA ASN A 55 -6.29 -11.77 10.43
C ASN A 55 -7.58 -11.01 10.08
N ASP A 56 -8.40 -11.50 9.14
CA ASP A 56 -9.63 -10.80 8.70
C ASP A 56 -10.58 -10.53 9.89
N ALA A 57 -10.64 -11.47 10.84
CA ALA A 57 -11.40 -11.33 12.08
C ALA A 57 -10.84 -10.28 13.07
N ASP A 58 -9.58 -9.87 12.93
CA ASP A 58 -8.95 -8.84 13.78
C ASP A 58 -9.28 -7.40 13.31
N TYR A 59 -9.87 -7.26 12.12
CA TYR A 59 -10.24 -5.96 11.53
C TYR A 59 -11.75 -5.67 11.57
N ASP A 60 -12.57 -6.56 12.14
CA ASP A 60 -13.96 -6.28 12.51
C ASP A 60 -13.98 -5.32 13.73
N LEU A 61 -13.98 -4.00 13.46
CA LEU A 61 -14.09 -2.91 14.43
C LEU A 61 -15.54 -2.43 14.61
#